data_AF-G0VCM2-F1
#
_entry.id   AF-G0VCM2-F1
#
_cell.length_a   1.000
_cell.length_b   1.000
_cell.length_c   1.000
_cell.angle_alpha   90.00
_cell.angle_beta   90.00
_cell.angle_gamma   90.00
#
_symmetry.space_group_name_H-M   'P 1'
#
loop_
_entity.id
_entity.type
_entity.pdbx_description
1 polymer ?
#
loop_
_entity_poly.entity_id
_entity_poly.type
_entity_poly.pdbx_seq_one_letter_code
_entity_poly.pdbx_strand_id
1 'polypeptide(L)'
;MINNLYTGKVAIAHNSTSNETVHAQQTTLNRFLITQFLKGVQLRYAHLFIDPSDLLTTDLRFVRTSNFFEIILRRAKSTKLQFKKVCCIIIKFLACCNKEFNYMKFLKYNFHKLIVASFILSVPNIQGDEAIKISTRETSYELFSKITGLSAEEITHCCSIVRPIVIRRSRQQTLTLRQAPRMNASINYDGDIFSNEDPQPLSINPRHLNNNDSDLNLNQRWPDAMSTNTLNDSSGDESLETRPSNGYILEPELEQFNRSARKLVQESFRVI
;
A
#
# COMPACT_ATOMS: atom_id res chain seq x y z
N MET A 1 -1.45 -25.26 27.04
CA MET A 1 -0.57 -25.98 26.09
C MET A 1 -1.06 -25.69 24.68
N ILE A 2 -0.16 -25.64 23.68
CA ILE A 2 -0.30 -25.13 22.29
C ILE A 2 0.02 -23.62 22.20
N ASN A 3 0.98 -23.12 21.41
CA ASN A 3 2.15 -23.68 20.72
C ASN A 3 3.11 -22.51 20.46
N ASN A 4 4.41 -22.76 20.61
CA ASN A 4 5.49 -21.84 20.28
C ASN A 4 5.38 -21.35 18.82
N LEU A 5 5.11 -20.06 18.63
CA LEU A 5 5.33 -19.41 17.34
C LEU A 5 6.84 -19.31 17.11
N TYR A 6 7.34 -20.24 16.30
CA TYR A 6 8.66 -20.20 15.68
C TYR A 6 8.87 -18.87 14.95
N THR A 7 9.51 -17.90 15.61
CA THR A 7 10.15 -16.76 14.95
C THR A 7 11.51 -17.19 14.44
N GLY A 8 11.52 -18.03 13.40
CA GLY A 8 12.73 -18.36 12.67
C GLY A 8 13.20 -17.13 11.89
N LYS A 9 14.26 -16.46 12.36
CA LYS A 9 14.94 -15.41 11.59
C LYS A 9 15.55 -16.06 10.35
N VAL A 10 15.15 -15.61 9.16
CA VAL A 10 15.72 -16.07 7.89
C VAL A 10 17.06 -15.38 7.69
N ALA A 11 18.15 -16.14 7.69
CA ALA A 11 19.49 -15.65 7.41
C ALA A 11 19.71 -15.56 5.89
N ILE A 12 20.25 -14.43 5.43
CA ILE A 12 20.62 -14.20 4.03
C ILE A 12 22.14 -14.37 3.93
N ALA A 13 22.61 -15.47 3.34
CA ALA A 13 24.03 -15.74 3.16
C ALA A 13 24.50 -15.24 1.79
N HIS A 14 25.55 -14.42 1.78
CA HIS A 14 26.31 -14.06 0.59
C HIS A 14 27.50 -15.02 0.48
N ASN A 15 27.53 -15.86 -0.55
CA ASN A 15 28.77 -16.21 -1.26
C ASN A 15 28.45 -16.94 -2.59
N SER A 16 28.94 -16.36 -3.68
CA SER A 16 29.22 -16.99 -5.00
C SER A 16 28.07 -17.67 -5.75
N THR A 17 27.10 -16.90 -6.28
CA THR A 17 26.21 -17.17 -7.46
C THR A 17 25.24 -15.98 -7.65
N SER A 18 25.78 -14.81 -8.00
CA SER A 18 25.18 -13.50 -7.67
C SER A 18 23.77 -13.21 -8.20
N ASN A 19 23.34 -13.79 -9.33
CA ASN A 19 22.02 -13.47 -9.90
C ASN A 19 20.89 -14.42 -9.43
N GLU A 20 21.17 -15.71 -9.28
CA GLU A 20 20.18 -16.69 -8.81
C GLU A 20 19.84 -16.48 -7.33
N THR A 21 20.84 -16.13 -6.51
CA THR A 21 20.63 -15.82 -5.09
C THR A 21 19.77 -14.57 -4.90
N VAL A 22 19.98 -13.52 -5.70
CA VAL A 22 19.18 -12.29 -5.64
C VAL A 22 17.73 -12.55 -6.07
N HIS A 23 17.52 -13.35 -7.13
CA HIS A 23 16.18 -13.67 -7.60
C HIS A 23 15.40 -14.55 -6.61
N ALA A 24 16.08 -15.48 -5.93
CA ALA A 24 15.51 -16.30 -4.87
C ALA A 24 15.16 -15.49 -3.62
N GLN A 25 16.04 -14.57 -3.20
CA GLN A 25 15.81 -13.65 -2.09
C GLN A 25 14.61 -12.72 -2.38
N GLN A 26 14.52 -12.18 -3.59
CA GLN A 26 13.41 -11.31 -3.99
C GLN A 26 12.08 -12.05 -4.01
N THR A 27 12.06 -13.30 -4.47
CA THR A 27 10.87 -14.16 -4.42
C THR A 27 10.43 -14.41 -2.97
N THR A 28 11.39 -14.71 -2.09
CA THR A 28 11.14 -14.92 -0.66
C THR A 28 10.55 -13.67 0.00
N LEU A 29 11.13 -12.51 -0.28
CA LEU A 29 10.64 -11.23 0.23
C LEU A 29 9.22 -10.92 -0.27
N ASN A 30 8.93 -11.14 -1.56
CA ASN A 30 7.59 -10.91 -2.12
C ASN A 30 6.55 -11.80 -1.43
N ARG A 31 6.85 -13.09 -1.28
CA ARG A 31 5.96 -14.04 -0.60
C ARG A 31 5.73 -13.66 0.86
N PHE A 32 6.79 -13.23 1.55
CA PHE A 32 6.69 -12.70 2.90
C PHE A 32 5.77 -11.48 2.96
N LEU A 33 5.97 -10.47 2.11
CA LEU A 33 5.16 -9.25 2.09
C LEU A 33 3.69 -9.53 1.79
N ILE A 34 3.39 -10.40 0.81
CA ILE A 34 2.03 -10.84 0.50
C ILE A 34 1.41 -11.51 1.73
N THR A 35 2.13 -12.45 2.35
CA THR A 35 1.63 -13.19 3.51
C THR A 35 1.32 -12.24 4.66
N GLN A 36 2.22 -11.30 4.97
CA GLN A 36 2.02 -10.35 6.06
C GLN A 36 0.91 -9.35 5.77
N PHE A 37 0.83 -8.85 4.54
CA PHE A 37 -0.27 -8.00 4.11
C PHE A 37 -1.62 -8.71 4.31
N LEU A 38 -1.73 -9.95 3.83
CA LEU A 38 -2.94 -10.75 3.95
C LEU A 38 -3.28 -11.03 5.43
N LYS A 39 -2.29 -11.37 6.26
CA LYS A 39 -2.50 -11.55 7.71
C LYS A 39 -3.07 -10.29 8.36
N GLY A 40 -2.53 -9.11 8.00
CA GLY A 40 -3.03 -7.83 8.46
C GLY A 40 -4.48 -7.57 8.01
N VAL A 41 -4.81 -7.92 6.76
CA VAL A 41 -6.18 -7.84 6.25
C VAL A 41 -7.12 -8.77 7.03
N GLN A 42 -6.74 -10.02 7.24
CA GLN A 42 -7.55 -10.99 7.97
C GLN A 42 -7.77 -10.53 9.42
N LEU A 43 -6.70 -10.13 10.12
CA LEU A 43 -6.78 -9.70 11.51
C LEU A 43 -7.76 -8.53 11.70
N ARG A 44 -7.80 -7.58 10.74
CA ARG A 44 -8.57 -6.35 10.86
C ARG A 44 -9.97 -6.41 10.23
N TYR A 45 -10.15 -7.26 9.22
CA TYR A 45 -11.33 -7.24 8.35
C TYR A 45 -11.97 -8.62 8.18
N ALA A 46 -11.60 -9.63 8.97
CA ALA A 46 -12.15 -11.00 8.88
C ALA A 46 -13.68 -11.04 8.83
N HIS A 47 -14.35 -10.24 9.66
CA HIS A 47 -15.81 -10.18 9.75
C HIS A 47 -16.47 -9.70 8.46
N LEU A 48 -15.76 -8.97 7.58
CA LEU A 48 -16.30 -8.50 6.31
C LEU A 48 -16.40 -9.61 5.25
N PHE A 49 -15.75 -10.76 5.47
CA PHE A 49 -15.69 -11.89 4.52
C PHE A 49 -16.61 -13.05 4.88
N ILE A 50 -17.39 -12.91 5.96
CA ILE A 50 -18.33 -13.92 6.41
C ILE A 50 -19.61 -13.74 5.61
N ASP A 51 -19.94 -14.74 4.81
CA ASP A 51 -21.30 -14.86 4.27
C ASP A 51 -22.20 -15.33 5.43
N PRO A 52 -23.28 -14.61 5.76
CA PRO A 52 -24.25 -15.07 6.76
C PRO A 52 -24.77 -16.48 6.50
N SER A 53 -24.68 -16.95 5.25
CA SER A 53 -25.15 -18.25 4.79
C SER A 53 -24.11 -19.37 4.92
N ASP A 54 -22.83 -19.08 5.19
CA ASP A 54 -21.74 -20.08 5.16
C ASP A 54 -20.67 -19.83 6.25
N LEU A 55 -20.91 -20.43 7.43
CA LEU A 55 -20.20 -20.18 8.70
C LEU A 55 -18.89 -20.98 8.89
N LEU A 56 -18.49 -21.88 7.98
CA LEU A 56 -17.55 -22.97 8.31
C LEU A 56 -16.16 -22.97 7.63
N THR A 57 -15.78 -21.95 6.83
CA THR A 57 -14.61 -22.10 5.91
C THR A 57 -13.55 -20.99 5.94
N THR A 58 -13.35 -20.27 7.05
CA THR A 58 -12.47 -19.08 7.07
C THR A 58 -10.97 -19.37 6.92
N ASP A 59 -10.42 -20.44 7.51
CA ASP A 59 -8.95 -20.61 7.59
C ASP A 59 -8.31 -21.19 6.30
N LEU A 60 -8.99 -22.12 5.62
CA LEU A 60 -8.55 -22.70 4.34
C LEU A 60 -8.53 -21.68 3.19
N ARG A 61 -9.26 -20.55 3.32
CA ARG A 61 -9.25 -19.48 2.31
C ARG A 61 -7.94 -18.71 2.31
N PHE A 62 -7.21 -18.64 3.42
CA PHE A 62 -6.04 -17.77 3.54
C PHE A 62 -4.86 -18.23 2.68
N VAL A 63 -4.44 -19.49 2.84
CA VAL A 63 -3.32 -20.07 2.08
C VAL A 63 -3.61 -20.03 0.57
N ARG A 64 -4.85 -20.37 0.18
CA ARG A 64 -5.32 -20.28 -1.21
C ARG A 64 -5.24 -18.85 -1.73
N THR A 65 -5.60 -17.85 -0.92
CA THR A 65 -5.52 -16.43 -1.27
C THR A 65 -4.08 -15.96 -1.46
N SER A 66 -3.15 -16.38 -0.60
CA SER A 66 -1.73 -16.02 -0.77
C SER A 66 -1.17 -16.55 -2.09
N ASN A 67 -1.44 -17.82 -2.40
CA ASN A 67 -1.01 -18.43 -3.66
C ASN A 67 -1.67 -17.74 -4.86
N PHE A 68 -2.97 -17.43 -4.78
CA PHE A 68 -3.69 -16.72 -5.83
C PHE A 68 -3.09 -15.33 -6.10
N PHE A 69 -2.80 -14.56 -5.05
CA PHE A 69 -2.18 -13.23 -5.18
C PHE A 69 -0.80 -13.35 -5.85
N GLU A 70 0.02 -14.31 -5.43
CA GLU A 70 1.34 -14.55 -6.01
C GLU A 70 1.26 -14.94 -7.49
N ILE A 71 0.33 -15.83 -7.86
CA ILE A 71 0.08 -16.24 -9.25
C ILE A 71 -0.28 -15.02 -10.10
N ILE A 72 -1.16 -14.15 -9.62
CA ILE A 72 -1.54 -12.93 -10.35
C ILE A 72 -0.32 -12.03 -10.56
N LEU A 73 0.45 -11.72 -9.50
CA LEU A 73 1.64 -10.87 -9.61
C LEU A 73 2.61 -11.39 -10.67
N ARG A 74 2.84 -12.71 -10.67
CA ARG A 74 3.76 -13.37 -11.60
C ARG A 74 3.24 -13.35 -13.03
N ARG A 75 1.98 -13.75 -13.24
CA ARG A 75 1.40 -13.86 -14.59
C ARG A 75 1.11 -12.50 -15.23
N ALA A 76 0.72 -11.51 -14.44
CA ALA A 76 0.52 -10.15 -14.91
C ALA A 76 1.83 -9.34 -15.05
N LYS A 77 2.99 -9.96 -14.73
CA LYS A 77 4.31 -9.30 -14.70
C LYS A 77 4.28 -7.99 -13.90
N SER A 78 3.60 -8.03 -12.76
CA SER A 78 3.31 -6.84 -11.97
C SER A 78 4.55 -6.25 -11.32
N THR A 79 4.64 -4.92 -11.32
CA THR A 79 5.74 -4.20 -10.68
C THR A 79 5.55 -4.11 -9.16
N LYS A 80 6.64 -3.82 -8.43
CA LYS A 80 6.58 -3.51 -6.99
C LYS A 80 5.62 -2.34 -6.70
N LEU A 81 5.61 -1.33 -7.57
CA LEU A 81 4.70 -0.20 -7.45
C LEU A 81 3.25 -0.66 -7.63
N GLN A 82 2.97 -1.51 -8.61
CA GLN A 82 1.63 -2.07 -8.82
C GLN A 82 1.16 -2.85 -7.58
N PHE A 83 1.99 -3.72 -7.02
CA PHE A 83 1.68 -4.43 -5.77
C PHE A 83 1.29 -3.48 -4.63
N LYS A 84 2.07 -2.42 -4.41
CA LYS A 84 1.77 -1.40 -3.39
C LYS A 84 0.44 -0.72 -3.67
N LYS A 85 0.17 -0.37 -4.94
CA LYS A 85 -1.09 0.24 -5.37
C LYS A 85 -2.28 -0.69 -5.08
N VAL A 86 -2.17 -1.97 -5.41
CA VAL A 86 -3.18 -2.99 -5.11
C VAL A 86 -3.46 -3.06 -3.62
N CYS A 87 -2.42 -3.13 -2.78
CA CYS A 87 -2.59 -3.17 -1.33
C CYS A 87 -3.34 -1.94 -0.80
N CYS A 88 -3.00 -0.73 -1.30
CA CYS A 88 -3.68 0.50 -0.92
C CYS A 88 -5.17 0.49 -1.32
N ILE A 89 -5.49 0.03 -2.54
CA ILE A 89 -6.87 -0.06 -3.02
C ILE A 89 -7.69 -1.02 -2.15
N ILE A 90 -7.14 -2.20 -1.84
CA ILE A 90 -7.80 -3.19 -0.98
C ILE A 90 -8.09 -2.60 0.40
N ILE A 91 -7.09 -2.02 1.06
CA ILE A 91 -7.26 -1.44 2.41
C ILE A 91 -8.26 -0.31 2.40
N LYS A 92 -8.23 0.56 1.38
CA LYS A 92 -9.17 1.66 1.23
C LYS A 92 -10.61 1.18 1.07
N PHE A 93 -10.82 0.19 0.20
CA PHE A 93 -12.14 -0.42 -0.01
C PHE A 93 -12.67 -1.08 1.26
N LEU A 94 -11.85 -1.89 1.93
CA LEU A 94 -12.24 -2.58 3.17
C LEU A 94 -12.49 -1.61 4.33
N ALA A 95 -11.73 -0.52 4.41
CA ALA A 95 -11.97 0.52 5.40
C ALA A 95 -13.33 1.20 5.20
N CYS A 96 -13.76 1.44 3.95
CA CYS A 96 -15.12 1.89 3.64
C CYS A 96 -16.17 0.84 4.02
N CYS A 97 -15.90 -0.44 3.74
CA CYS A 97 -16.79 -1.53 4.11
C CYS A 97 -17.02 -1.62 5.62
N ASN A 98 -15.98 -1.36 6.40
CA ASN A 98 -16.02 -1.42 7.87
C ASN A 98 -16.71 -0.21 8.51
N LYS A 99 -16.61 0.98 7.90
CA LYS A 99 -17.10 2.22 8.50
C LYS A 99 -18.52 2.57 8.09
N GLU A 100 -18.93 2.17 6.89
CA GLU A 100 -20.16 2.64 6.28
C GLU A 100 -21.11 1.46 6.02
N PHE A 101 -20.89 0.75 4.92
CA PHE A 101 -21.72 -0.36 4.49
C PHE A 101 -20.83 -1.49 3.96
N ASN A 102 -21.10 -2.74 4.31
CA ASN A 102 -20.29 -3.86 3.86
C ASN A 102 -20.49 -4.15 2.36
N TYR A 103 -19.77 -3.43 1.50
CA TYR A 103 -19.81 -3.58 0.05
C TYR A 103 -19.25 -4.92 -0.44
N MET A 104 -18.58 -5.72 0.40
CA MET A 104 -18.18 -7.08 0.05
C MET A 104 -19.39 -7.96 -0.31
N LYS A 105 -20.59 -7.64 0.19
CA LYS A 105 -21.84 -8.31 -0.20
C LYS A 105 -22.04 -8.30 -1.73
N PHE A 106 -21.73 -7.19 -2.40
CA PHE A 106 -21.86 -7.08 -3.87
C PHE A 106 -20.80 -7.89 -4.61
N LEU A 107 -19.67 -8.19 -3.96
CA LEU A 107 -18.66 -9.12 -4.43
C LEU A 107 -18.92 -10.57 -3.98
N LYS A 108 -20.11 -10.86 -3.43
CA LYS A 108 -20.47 -12.16 -2.83
C LYS A 108 -19.45 -12.64 -1.79
N TYR A 109 -18.96 -11.71 -0.98
CA TYR A 109 -17.93 -11.93 0.05
C TYR A 109 -16.63 -12.58 -0.46
N ASN A 110 -16.40 -12.56 -1.77
CA ASN A 110 -15.24 -13.19 -2.39
C ASN A 110 -14.06 -12.20 -2.45
N PHE A 111 -13.07 -12.45 -1.61
CA PHE A 111 -11.88 -11.62 -1.53
C PHE A 111 -10.99 -11.69 -2.78
N HIS A 112 -11.00 -12.81 -3.52
CA HIS A 112 -10.25 -12.94 -4.78
C HIS A 112 -10.78 -11.96 -5.83
N LYS A 113 -12.10 -11.75 -5.90
CA LYS A 113 -12.71 -10.74 -6.78
C LYS A 113 -12.24 -9.32 -6.46
N LEU A 114 -12.11 -9.00 -5.17
CA LEU A 114 -11.56 -7.72 -4.74
C LEU A 114 -10.09 -7.57 -5.14
N ILE A 115 -9.28 -8.62 -4.99
CA ILE A 115 -7.88 -8.63 -5.44
C ILE A 115 -7.80 -8.33 -6.93
N VAL A 116 -8.57 -9.05 -7.77
CA VAL A 116 -8.58 -8.87 -9.23
C VAL A 116 -9.00 -7.45 -9.62
N ALA A 117 -10.09 -6.94 -9.04
CA ALA A 117 -10.52 -5.56 -9.30
C ALA A 117 -9.44 -4.55 -8.90
N SER A 118 -8.76 -4.78 -7.78
CA SER A 118 -7.67 -3.91 -7.30
C SER A 118 -6.47 -3.91 -8.24
N PHE A 119 -6.11 -5.06 -8.81
CA PHE A 119 -5.07 -5.18 -9.84
C PHE A 119 -5.38 -4.35 -11.07
N ILE A 120 -6.61 -4.44 -11.56
CA ILE A 120 -7.05 -3.69 -12.73
C ILE A 120 -7.05 -2.18 -12.46
N LEU A 121 -7.57 -1.75 -11.30
CA LEU A 121 -7.58 -0.33 -10.93
C LEU A 121 -6.17 0.23 -10.64
N SER A 122 -5.19 -0.64 -10.38
CA SER A 122 -3.79 -0.25 -10.22
C SER A 122 -3.04 0.02 -11.52
N VAL A 123 -3.64 -0.31 -12.68
CA VAL A 123 -3.10 0.05 -14.00
C VAL A 123 -3.38 1.55 -14.26
N PRO A 124 -2.38 2.35 -14.68
CA PRO A 124 -2.58 3.77 -14.98
C PRO A 124 -3.64 3.96 -16.07
N ASN A 125 -4.54 4.93 -15.87
CA ASN A 125 -5.62 5.24 -16.81
C ASN A 125 -5.69 6.75 -17.13
N ILE A 126 -4.55 7.44 -17.16
CA ILE A 126 -4.50 8.91 -17.15
C ILE A 126 -3.90 9.50 -18.42
N GLN A 127 -3.01 8.77 -19.10
CA GLN A 127 -2.31 9.29 -20.28
C GLN A 127 -2.94 8.72 -21.56
N GLY A 128 -3.10 9.59 -22.56
CA GLY A 128 -3.61 9.25 -23.89
C GLY A 128 -5.05 9.70 -24.15
N ASP A 129 -5.44 9.56 -25.42
CA ASP A 129 -6.82 9.74 -25.89
C ASP A 129 -7.77 8.72 -25.24
N GLU A 130 -9.06 9.02 -25.17
CA GLU A 130 -10.07 8.13 -24.58
C GLU A 130 -10.10 6.76 -25.26
N ALA A 131 -9.87 6.71 -26.58
CA ALA A 131 -9.75 5.47 -27.33
C ALA A 131 -8.62 4.57 -26.79
N ILE A 132 -7.46 5.16 -26.45
CA ILE A 132 -6.30 4.44 -25.90
C ILE A 132 -6.60 3.94 -24.49
N LYS A 133 -7.29 4.74 -23.68
CA LYS A 133 -7.70 4.35 -22.32
C LYS A 133 -8.67 3.17 -22.35
N ILE A 134 -9.65 3.19 -23.25
CA ILE A 134 -10.61 2.09 -23.44
C ILE A 134 -9.86 0.82 -23.86
N SER A 135 -9.01 0.91 -24.88
CA SER A 135 -8.23 -0.23 -25.37
C SER A 135 -7.31 -0.83 -24.29
N THR A 136 -6.64 0.02 -23.51
CA THR A 136 -5.79 -0.41 -22.38
C THR A 136 -6.60 -1.13 -21.31
N ARG A 137 -7.80 -0.64 -21.02
CA ARG A 137 -8.71 -1.25 -20.05
C ARG A 137 -9.22 -2.61 -20.53
N GLU A 138 -9.63 -2.72 -21.78
CA GLU A 138 -10.09 -3.98 -22.39
C GLU A 138 -8.98 -5.02 -22.39
N THR A 139 -7.78 -4.64 -22.82
CA THR A 139 -6.59 -5.51 -22.78
C THR A 139 -6.31 -6.00 -21.35
N SER A 140 -6.46 -5.13 -20.35
CA SER A 140 -6.32 -5.50 -18.95
C SER A 140 -7.40 -6.52 -18.54
N TYR A 141 -8.66 -6.30 -18.91
CA TYR A 141 -9.76 -7.21 -18.55
C TYR A 141 -9.55 -8.59 -19.17
N GLU A 142 -9.14 -8.66 -20.43
CA GLU A 142 -8.82 -9.92 -21.10
C GLU A 142 -7.65 -10.65 -20.44
N LEU A 143 -6.58 -9.92 -20.09
CA LEU A 143 -5.43 -10.49 -19.40
C LEU A 143 -5.84 -11.12 -18.06
N PHE A 144 -6.57 -10.37 -17.22
CA PHE A 144 -6.99 -10.89 -15.92
C PHE A 144 -8.07 -11.97 -16.03
N SER A 145 -8.91 -11.95 -17.07
CA SER A 145 -9.82 -13.04 -17.40
C SER A 145 -9.05 -14.35 -17.63
N LYS A 146 -8.03 -14.31 -18.50
CA LYS A 146 -7.16 -15.47 -18.79
C LYS A 146 -6.41 -15.97 -17.55
N ILE A 147 -5.95 -15.07 -16.69
CA ILE A 147 -5.18 -15.43 -15.49
C ILE A 147 -6.05 -16.09 -14.43
N THR A 148 -7.27 -15.59 -14.24
CA THR A 148 -8.12 -15.90 -13.08
C THR A 148 -9.25 -16.88 -13.38
N GLY A 149 -9.60 -17.05 -14.66
CA GLY A 149 -10.74 -17.83 -15.12
C GLY A 149 -12.09 -17.13 -14.95
N LEU A 150 -12.12 -15.89 -14.44
CA LEU A 150 -13.34 -15.08 -14.38
C LEU A 150 -13.67 -14.51 -15.77
N SER A 151 -14.95 -14.40 -16.11
CA SER A 151 -15.34 -13.77 -17.38
C SER A 151 -14.99 -12.28 -17.37
N ALA A 152 -14.77 -11.71 -18.56
CA ALA A 152 -14.51 -10.28 -18.69
C ALA A 152 -15.68 -9.43 -18.14
N GLU A 153 -16.92 -9.92 -18.30
CA GLU A 153 -18.13 -9.30 -17.74
C GLU A 153 -18.12 -9.31 -16.21
N GLU A 154 -17.77 -10.44 -15.59
CA GLU A 154 -17.69 -10.56 -14.13
C GLU A 154 -16.59 -9.65 -13.57
N ILE A 155 -15.45 -9.57 -14.24
CA ILE A 155 -14.37 -8.64 -13.90
C ILE A 155 -14.83 -7.19 -14.01
N THR A 156 -15.54 -6.85 -15.09
CA THR A 156 -16.09 -5.51 -15.33
C THR A 156 -17.05 -5.13 -14.21
N HIS A 157 -17.92 -6.04 -13.81
CA HIS A 157 -18.85 -5.85 -12.70
C HIS A 157 -18.12 -5.65 -11.36
N CYS A 158 -17.09 -6.44 -11.08
CA CYS A 158 -16.27 -6.22 -9.88
C CYS A 158 -15.64 -4.82 -9.87
N CYS A 159 -15.14 -4.37 -11.02
CA CYS A 159 -14.57 -3.03 -11.16
C CYS A 159 -15.62 -1.91 -11.03
N SER A 160 -16.83 -2.10 -11.56
CA SER A 160 -17.90 -1.10 -11.45
C SER A 160 -18.39 -0.91 -10.02
N ILE A 161 -18.27 -1.94 -9.17
CA ILE A 161 -18.53 -1.84 -7.73
C ILE A 161 -17.37 -1.16 -7.01
N VAL A 162 -16.15 -1.67 -7.17
CA VAL A 162 -14.98 -1.22 -6.36
C VAL A 162 -14.58 0.21 -6.69
N ARG A 163 -14.59 0.58 -7.97
CA ARG A 163 -14.12 1.88 -8.47
C ARG A 163 -14.83 3.08 -7.80
N PRO A 164 -16.17 3.21 -7.81
CA PRO A 164 -16.84 4.38 -7.23
C PRO A 164 -16.57 4.54 -5.74
N ILE A 165 -16.45 3.44 -4.98
CA ILE A 165 -16.15 3.47 -3.55
C ILE A 165 -14.75 4.03 -3.30
N VAL A 166 -13.76 3.52 -4.03
CA VAL A 166 -12.36 3.96 -3.95
C VAL A 166 -12.23 5.43 -4.39
N ILE A 167 -12.87 5.83 -5.50
CA ILE A 167 -12.88 7.23 -5.97
C ILE A 167 -13.46 8.16 -4.91
N ARG A 168 -14.65 7.82 -4.39
CA ARG A 168 -15.33 8.64 -3.38
C ARG A 168 -14.43 8.84 -2.16
N ARG A 169 -13.80 7.76 -1.68
CA ARG A 169 -12.92 7.83 -0.52
C ARG A 169 -11.67 8.67 -0.79
N SER A 170 -11.04 8.53 -1.94
CA SER A 170 -9.90 9.35 -2.34
C SER A 170 -10.26 10.83 -2.41
N ARG A 171 -11.43 11.17 -2.99
CA ARG A 171 -11.92 12.57 -3.02
C ARG A 171 -12.10 13.14 -1.61
N GLN A 172 -12.71 12.38 -0.70
CA GLN A 172 -12.86 12.80 0.70
C GLN A 172 -11.51 13.06 1.38
N GLN A 173 -10.54 12.15 1.21
CA GLN A 173 -9.21 12.31 1.78
C GLN A 173 -8.50 13.56 1.24
N THR A 174 -8.58 13.81 -0.08
CA THR A 174 -8.01 15.01 -0.68
C THR A 174 -8.64 16.28 -0.12
N LEU A 175 -9.96 16.29 0.12
CA LEU A 175 -10.64 17.44 0.74
C LEU A 175 -10.14 17.66 2.18
N THR A 176 -10.01 16.61 2.98
CA THR A 176 -9.48 16.70 4.35
C THR A 176 -8.04 17.23 4.37
N LEU A 177 -7.17 16.74 3.47
CA LEU A 177 -5.79 17.21 3.37
C LEU A 177 -5.70 18.69 2.95
N ARG A 178 -6.62 19.14 2.09
CA ARG A 178 -6.69 20.56 1.67
C ARG A 178 -7.25 21.49 2.76
N GLN A 179 -8.03 20.97 3.69
CA GLN A 179 -8.62 21.75 4.79
C GLN A 179 -7.71 21.81 6.02
N ALA A 180 -6.77 20.88 6.17
CA ALA A 180 -5.79 20.85 7.27
C ALA A 180 -4.90 22.12 7.42
N PRO A 181 -4.58 22.92 6.38
CA PRO A 181 -3.68 24.08 6.55
C PRO A 181 -4.30 25.35 7.15
N ARG A 182 -5.53 25.35 7.70
CA ARG A 182 -6.17 26.61 8.16
C ARG A 182 -6.51 26.71 9.65
N MET A 183 -6.24 25.69 10.47
CA MET A 183 -6.54 25.76 11.93
C MET A 183 -5.35 26.11 12.83
N ASN A 184 -4.13 26.24 12.28
CA ASN A 184 -2.94 26.63 13.07
C ASN A 184 -2.37 28.01 12.68
N ALA A 185 -3.09 28.81 11.90
CA ALA A 185 -2.64 30.14 11.43
C ALA A 185 -3.39 31.31 12.11
N SER A 186 -3.79 31.14 13.38
CA SER A 186 -4.38 32.22 14.17
C SER A 186 -3.82 32.25 15.59
N ILE A 187 -2.51 32.21 15.73
CA ILE A 187 -1.82 32.74 16.91
C ILE A 187 -0.56 33.45 16.39
N ASN A 188 -0.74 34.68 15.89
CA ASN A 188 0.33 35.66 15.94
C ASN A 188 -0.07 36.68 17.01
N TYR A 189 0.66 36.58 18.12
CA TYR A 189 0.92 37.66 19.05
C TYR A 189 1.40 38.89 18.29
N ASP A 190 0.87 40.06 18.64
CA ASP A 190 1.64 41.28 18.66
C ASP A 190 1.54 41.85 20.08
N GLY A 191 2.70 42.11 20.68
CA GLY A 191 2.84 42.93 21.89
C GLY A 191 2.42 44.37 21.58
N ASP A 192 2.15 45.25 22.53
CA ASP A 192 2.82 45.49 23.79
C ASP A 192 1.96 46.43 24.65
N ILE A 193 2.44 46.67 25.88
CA ILE A 193 2.26 47.86 26.75
C ILE A 193 1.46 47.62 28.05
N PHE A 194 2.21 47.17 29.06
CA PHE A 194 2.29 47.68 30.45
C PHE A 194 1.00 47.89 31.27
N SER A 195 0.83 47.12 32.36
CA SER A 195 1.18 47.54 33.74
C SER A 195 0.62 46.60 34.83
N ASN A 196 1.53 46.10 35.68
CA ASN A 196 1.50 45.90 37.14
C ASN A 196 0.28 45.29 37.86
N GLU A 197 0.47 44.12 38.50
CA GLU A 197 0.66 43.94 39.98
C GLU A 197 0.59 42.44 40.37
N ASP A 198 1.76 41.87 40.75
CA ASP A 198 2.13 40.99 41.90
C ASP A 198 1.09 40.09 42.68
N PRO A 199 1.53 39.06 43.48
CA PRO A 199 2.22 37.82 43.11
C PRO A 199 1.66 36.55 43.86
N GLN A 200 2.34 35.39 43.72
CA GLN A 200 2.39 34.17 44.60
C GLN A 200 1.63 32.89 44.12
N PRO A 201 2.07 31.65 44.51
CA PRO A 201 2.98 30.83 43.70
C PRO A 201 2.48 29.36 43.57
N LEU A 202 3.31 28.50 42.94
CA LEU A 202 3.52 27.04 43.19
C LEU A 202 3.94 26.38 41.87
N SER A 203 5.23 26.25 41.64
CA SER A 203 5.99 24.99 41.79
C SER A 203 5.50 23.85 40.89
N ILE A 204 6.30 23.50 39.88
CA ILE A 204 7.14 22.29 39.87
C ILE A 204 7.73 22.19 38.46
N ASN A 205 9.05 22.34 38.41
CA ASN A 205 9.88 21.88 37.31
C ASN A 205 10.08 20.37 37.49
N PRO A 206 10.27 19.60 36.41
CA PRO A 206 11.60 19.04 36.27
C PRO A 206 12.18 19.18 34.86
N ARG A 207 13.40 19.71 34.85
CA ARG A 207 14.45 19.45 33.84
C ARG A 207 14.60 17.93 33.65
N HIS A 208 14.89 17.49 32.42
CA HIS A 208 16.20 16.91 32.09
C HIS A 208 16.32 16.52 30.60
N LEU A 209 17.50 16.86 30.06
CA LEU A 209 18.27 16.18 29.01
C LEU A 209 17.86 16.39 27.54
N ASN A 210 18.38 17.50 27.03
CA ASN A 210 19.35 17.55 25.93
C ASN A 210 19.88 16.17 25.47
N ASN A 211 19.77 15.88 24.17
CA ASN A 211 20.88 15.34 23.39
C ASN A 211 20.64 15.58 21.90
N ASN A 212 21.56 16.36 21.33
CA ASN A 212 21.91 16.30 19.93
C ASN A 212 22.29 14.86 19.57
N ASP A 213 21.65 14.31 18.54
CA ASP A 213 22.25 13.27 17.71
C ASP A 213 21.97 13.63 16.25
N SER A 214 22.98 14.30 15.70
CA SER A 214 23.59 14.04 14.40
C SER A 214 22.70 13.51 13.29
N ASP A 215 22.56 14.36 12.27
CA ASP A 215 22.58 14.04 10.86
C ASP A 215 23.11 12.63 10.54
N LEU A 216 22.20 11.67 10.41
CA LEU A 216 22.42 10.47 9.60
C LEU A 216 21.68 10.66 8.28
N ASN A 217 22.41 11.34 7.40
CA ASN A 217 22.26 11.33 5.96
C ASN A 217 22.31 9.86 5.47
N LEU A 218 21.18 9.17 5.46
CA LEU A 218 21.08 7.79 4.98
C LEU A 218 20.43 7.76 3.60
N ASN A 219 21.26 8.10 2.60
CA ASN A 219 21.11 7.80 1.18
C ASN A 219 21.10 6.27 0.91
N GLN A 220 20.31 5.48 1.63
CA GLN A 220 20.02 4.10 1.27
C GLN A 220 18.79 4.06 0.37
N ARG A 221 19.08 4.48 -0.86
CA ARG A 221 18.38 4.15 -2.10
C ARG A 221 17.99 2.67 -2.06
N TRP A 222 16.72 2.37 -2.34
CA TRP A 222 16.36 1.01 -2.76
C TRP A 222 17.25 0.67 -3.96
N PRO A 223 17.74 -0.57 -4.16
CA PRO A 223 18.46 -0.88 -5.38
C PRO A 223 17.51 -0.68 -6.56
N ASP A 224 17.62 0.48 -7.20
CA ASP A 224 17.13 0.79 -8.54
C ASP A 224 18.01 0.01 -9.51
N ALA A 225 17.79 -1.30 -9.58
CA ALA A 225 18.38 -2.13 -10.60
C ALA A 225 17.24 -2.92 -11.23
N MET A 226 16.54 -2.25 -12.15
CA MET A 226 15.88 -2.83 -13.32
C MET A 226 15.24 -1.72 -14.14
N SER A 227 15.98 -1.17 -15.11
CA SER A 227 15.54 -1.13 -16.51
C SER A 227 16.63 -0.64 -17.47
N THR A 228 16.61 -1.27 -18.64
CA THR A 228 17.07 -0.81 -19.96
C THR A 228 18.57 -0.63 -20.21
N ASN A 229 19.16 -1.65 -20.84
CA ASN A 229 20.11 -1.43 -21.93
C ASN A 229 19.42 -0.57 -23.00
N THR A 230 19.78 0.71 -23.06
CA THR A 230 19.77 1.51 -24.28
C THR A 230 20.87 2.54 -24.12
N LEU A 231 21.98 2.33 -24.85
CA LEU A 231 22.95 3.36 -25.16
C LEU A 231 22.20 4.54 -25.79
N ASN A 232 22.22 5.70 -25.14
CA ASN A 232 22.51 6.95 -25.83
C ASN A 232 22.89 8.03 -24.83
N ASP A 233 24.06 8.59 -25.13
CA ASP A 233 24.69 9.76 -24.56
C ASP A 233 23.84 11.01 -24.85
N SER A 234 23.47 11.77 -23.81
CA SER A 234 23.32 13.23 -23.83
C SER A 234 22.82 13.73 -22.46
N SER A 235 23.63 14.59 -21.87
CA SER A 235 23.38 15.46 -20.72
C SER A 235 22.02 16.17 -20.74
N GLY A 236 21.28 16.12 -19.63
CA GLY A 236 20.09 16.96 -19.42
C GLY A 236 19.30 16.65 -18.15
N ASP A 237 19.49 17.49 -17.13
CA ASP A 237 18.52 17.95 -16.12
C ASP A 237 17.59 16.92 -15.44
N GLU A 238 17.93 16.54 -14.21
CA GLU A 238 17.08 15.76 -13.28
C GLU A 238 15.91 16.61 -12.76
N SER A 239 14.86 16.76 -13.57
CA SER A 239 13.56 17.24 -13.09
C SER A 239 12.73 16.07 -12.56
N LEU A 240 12.20 16.22 -11.34
CA LEU A 240 11.34 15.26 -10.64
C LEU A 240 10.27 14.64 -11.58
N GLU A 241 10.44 13.35 -11.92
CA GLU A 241 9.35 12.53 -12.45
C GLU A 241 8.24 12.41 -11.38
N THR A 242 7.34 13.37 -11.35
CA THR A 242 6.09 13.30 -10.60
C THR A 242 5.20 12.29 -11.34
N ARG A 243 5.43 11.00 -11.07
CA ARG A 243 4.74 9.91 -11.78
C ARG A 243 3.22 10.07 -11.63
N PRO A 244 2.44 9.85 -12.70
CA PRO A 244 0.99 10.02 -12.65
C PRO A 244 0.40 9.04 -11.62
N SER A 245 -0.05 9.59 -10.50
CA SER A 245 -0.94 8.88 -9.57
C SER A 245 -2.20 8.53 -10.33
N ASN A 246 -2.60 7.25 -10.35
CA ASN A 246 -3.80 6.75 -11.06
C ASN A 246 -5.15 7.36 -10.55
N GLY A 247 -5.12 8.43 -9.76
CA GLY A 247 -6.30 9.10 -9.19
C GLY A 247 -6.94 8.35 -8.01
N TYR A 248 -6.63 7.06 -7.85
CA TYR A 248 -7.18 6.21 -6.79
C TYR A 248 -6.36 6.21 -5.50
N ILE A 249 -5.08 6.54 -5.56
CA ILE A 249 -4.15 6.42 -4.43
C ILE A 249 -3.37 7.72 -4.31
N LEU A 250 -3.42 8.33 -3.14
CA LEU A 250 -2.67 9.53 -2.85
C LEU A 250 -1.23 9.16 -2.51
N GLU A 251 -0.29 10.03 -2.86
CA GLU A 251 1.14 9.83 -2.58
C GLU A 251 1.44 9.57 -1.10
N PRO A 252 0.82 10.28 -0.12
CA PRO A 252 1.03 9.99 1.29
C PRO A 252 0.62 8.57 1.71
N GLU A 253 -0.37 7.97 1.03
CA GLU A 253 -0.79 6.58 1.33
C GLU A 253 0.29 5.59 0.89
N LEU A 254 0.93 5.85 -0.25
CA LEU A 254 2.02 5.04 -0.76
C LEU A 254 3.26 5.15 0.13
N GLU A 255 3.57 6.36 0.60
CA GLU A 255 4.64 6.61 1.57
C GLU A 255 4.38 5.91 2.91
N GLN A 256 3.16 6.01 3.44
CA GLN A 256 2.77 5.32 4.67
C GLN A 256 2.92 3.81 4.54
N PHE A 257 2.50 3.25 3.40
CA PHE A 257 2.70 1.83 3.10
C PHE A 257 4.19 1.48 3.07
N ASN A 258 5.02 2.30 2.41
CA ASN A 258 6.46 2.09 2.34
C ASN A 258 7.12 2.11 3.72
N ARG A 259 6.78 3.08 4.58
CA ARG A 259 7.30 3.16 5.95
C ARG A 259 6.95 1.91 6.75
N SER A 260 5.69 1.48 6.69
CA SER A 260 5.20 0.30 7.41
C SER A 260 5.88 -0.99 6.91
N ALA A 261 6.03 -1.15 5.60
CA ALA A 261 6.68 -2.31 5.00
C ALA A 261 8.17 -2.36 5.33
N ARG A 262 8.89 -1.22 5.32
CA ARG A 262 10.31 -1.16 5.70
C ARG A 262 10.52 -1.59 7.14
N LYS A 263 9.72 -1.05 8.07
CA LYS A 263 9.77 -1.41 9.50
C LYS A 263 9.56 -2.92 9.68
N LEU A 264 8.54 -3.48 9.04
CA LEU A 264 8.23 -4.91 9.11
C LEU A 264 9.40 -5.78 8.59
N VAL A 265 10.04 -5.38 7.49
CA VAL A 265 11.19 -6.10 6.92
C VAL A 265 12.39 -6.02 7.85
N GLN A 266 12.70 -4.84 8.40
CA GLN A 266 13.81 -4.66 9.35
C GLN A 266 13.63 -5.51 10.63
N GLU A 267 12.40 -5.65 11.11
CA GLU A 267 12.08 -6.46 12.29
C GLU A 267 12.17 -7.98 12.00
N SER A 268 11.91 -8.39 10.75
CA SER A 268 11.77 -9.81 10.38
C SER A 268 12.99 -10.42 9.69
N PHE A 269 13.82 -9.58 9.06
CA PHE A 269 15.02 -9.99 8.33
C PHE A 269 16.25 -9.31 8.93
N ARG A 270 17.31 -10.09 9.13
CA ARG A 270 18.63 -9.52 9.42
C ARG A 270 19.25 -9.11 8.10
N VAL A 271 19.33 -7.81 7.86
CA VAL A 271 20.16 -7.27 6.77
C VAL A 271 21.60 -7.45 7.25
N ILE A 272 22.33 -8.36 6.61
CA ILE A 272 23.76 -8.59 6.83
C ILE A 272 24.51 -7.83 5.74
#